data_AF-A0A6J4JR44-F1
#
_entry.id   AF-A0A6J4JR44-F1
#
_cell.length_a   1.000
_cell.length_b   1.000
_cell.length_c   1.000
_cell.angle_alpha   90.00
_cell.angle_beta   90.00
_cell.angle_gamma   90.00
#
_symmetry.space_group_name_H-M   'P 1'
#
loop_
_entity.id
_entity.type
_entity.pdbx_description
1 polymer ?
#
loop_
_entity_poly.entity_id
_entity_poly.type
_entity_poly.pdbx_seq_one_letter_code
_entity_poly.pdbx_strand_id
1 'polypeptide(L)'
;MITVPEIFARATVAREGDAGRAWIAALPDRVKELCTRWNLDVDGPAMHGYLSLIVPARRRDEPCVLKLSWAGESDTGEAAALSAWDGRGAVRLLEVEPWLDALLLERLDSRRSLSGVGIAEAIHIAGRLLRRLAIPAPAGVRSL
;
A
#
# COMPACT_ATOMS: atom_id res chain seq x y z
N MET A 1 11.37 -4.29 14.53
CA MET A 1 11.42 -2.82 14.67
C MET A 1 11.78 -2.26 13.30
N ILE A 2 10.99 -1.32 12.77
CA ILE A 2 11.23 -0.72 11.45
C ILE A 2 11.89 0.65 11.60
N THR A 3 12.67 1.03 10.60
CA THR A 3 13.19 2.40 10.46
C THR A 3 12.33 3.12 9.43
N VAL A 4 11.72 4.24 9.81
CA VAL A 4 10.95 5.08 8.88
C VAL A 4 11.95 5.82 7.96
N PRO A 5 11.80 5.77 6.63
CA PRO A 5 12.69 6.48 5.72
C PRO A 5 12.70 7.99 6.00
N GLU A 6 13.89 8.59 6.16
CA GLU A 6 14.02 10.01 6.57
C GLU A 6 13.37 10.97 5.55
N ILE A 7 13.52 10.68 4.25
CA ILE A 7 12.90 11.48 3.18
C ILE A 7 11.38 11.49 3.34
N PHE A 8 10.78 10.33 3.59
CA PHE A 8 9.34 10.20 3.82
C PHE A 8 8.88 10.94 5.09
N ALA A 9 9.63 10.80 6.18
CA ALA A 9 9.35 11.50 7.43
C ALA A 9 9.37 13.03 7.25
N ARG A 10 10.44 13.57 6.65
CA ARG A 10 10.57 15.02 6.40
C ARG A 10 9.47 15.53 5.47
N ALA A 11 9.19 14.82 4.37
CA ALA A 11 8.15 15.22 3.43
C ALA A 11 6.75 15.22 4.08
N THR A 12 6.47 14.22 4.92
CA THR A 12 5.19 14.15 5.66
C THR A 12 5.06 15.29 6.66
N VAL A 13 6.11 15.58 7.44
CA VAL A 13 6.09 16.71 8.38
C VAL A 13 5.98 18.05 7.67
N ALA A 14 6.66 18.23 6.53
CA ALA A 14 6.57 19.45 5.75
C ALA A 14 5.15 19.68 5.18
N ARG A 15 4.47 18.60 4.79
CA ARG A 15 3.12 18.65 4.24
C ARG A 15 2.05 18.84 5.32
N GLU A 16 2.18 18.14 6.44
CA GLU A 16 1.10 17.95 7.43
C GLU A 16 1.40 18.55 8.82
N GLY A 17 2.54 19.22 8.97
CA GLY A 17 2.93 19.89 10.21
C GLY A 17 3.05 18.94 11.40
N ASP A 18 2.54 19.37 12.55
CA ASP A 18 2.63 18.64 13.82
C ASP A 18 1.84 17.33 13.80
N ALA A 19 0.73 17.28 13.07
CA ALA A 19 -0.02 16.04 12.87
C ALA A 19 0.84 15.02 12.11
N GLY A 20 1.53 15.47 11.05
CA GLY A 20 2.52 14.67 10.31
C GLY A 20 3.61 14.11 11.21
N ARG A 21 4.16 14.95 12.08
CA ARG A 21 5.21 14.56 13.04
C ARG A 21 4.71 13.50 14.02
N ALA A 22 3.52 13.68 14.58
CA ALA A 22 2.91 12.74 15.51
C ALA A 22 2.65 11.37 14.86
N TRP A 23 2.16 11.36 13.62
CA TRP A 23 1.93 10.12 12.88
C TRP A 23 3.22 9.38 12.56
N ILE A 24 4.26 10.09 12.08
CA ILE A 24 5.59 9.50 11.83
C ILE A 24 6.14 8.85 13.11
N ALA A 25 6.01 9.51 14.26
CA ALA A 25 6.45 8.99 15.54
C ALA A 25 5.69 7.72 15.96
N ALA A 26 4.41 7.59 15.59
CA ALA A 26 3.56 6.44 15.91
C ALA A 26 3.75 5.24 14.97
N LEU A 27 4.36 5.41 13.79
CA LEU A 27 4.48 4.36 12.76
C LEU A 27 5.17 3.08 13.27
N PRO A 28 6.31 3.11 13.99
CA PRO A 28 6.97 1.89 14.44
C PRO A 28 6.09 1.03 15.36
N ASP A 29 5.32 1.66 16.25
CA ASP A 29 4.42 0.95 17.16
C ASP A 29 3.19 0.41 16.44
N ARG A 30 2.62 1.17 15.50
CA ARG A 30 1.51 0.69 14.65
C ARG A 30 1.93 -0.51 13.80
N VAL A 31 3.13 -0.47 13.21
CA VAL A 31 3.68 -1.60 12.45
C VAL A 31 3.84 -2.81 13.36
N LYS A 32 4.40 -2.63 14.57
CA LYS A 32 4.56 -3.72 15.54
C LYS A 32 3.21 -4.34 15.90
N GLU A 33 2.21 -3.52 16.21
CA GLU A 33 0.86 -3.97 16.54
C GLU A 33 0.25 -4.80 15.41
N LEU A 34 0.29 -4.29 14.18
CA LEU A 34 -0.28 -4.98 13.01
C LEU A 34 0.49 -6.26 12.67
N CYS A 35 1.82 -6.27 12.81
CA CYS A 35 2.61 -7.48 12.65
C CYS A 35 2.23 -8.56 13.67
N THR A 36 2.01 -8.19 14.93
CA THR A 36 1.52 -9.14 15.94
C THR A 36 0.10 -9.62 15.60
N ARG A 37 -0.81 -8.70 15.26
CA ARG A 37 -2.21 -9.01 14.96
C ARG A 37 -2.37 -9.96 13.76
N TRP A 38 -1.60 -9.75 12.70
CA TRP A 38 -1.69 -10.51 11.46
C TRP A 38 -0.64 -11.63 11.33
N ASN A 39 0.16 -11.84 12.38
CA ASN A 39 1.22 -12.84 12.44
C ASN A 39 2.23 -12.69 11.28
N LEU A 40 2.85 -11.51 11.22
CA LEU A 40 3.78 -11.11 10.17
C LEU A 40 5.21 -10.98 10.70
N ASP A 41 6.15 -11.48 9.90
CA ASP A 41 7.59 -11.29 10.10
C ASP A 41 8.11 -10.28 9.07
N VAL A 42 8.64 -9.15 9.53
CA VAL A 42 9.26 -8.15 8.64
C VAL A 42 10.53 -8.73 8.02
N ASP A 43 10.62 -8.76 6.70
CA ASP A 43 11.69 -9.42 5.95
C ASP A 43 12.48 -8.48 5.03
N GLY A 44 12.36 -7.17 5.23
CA GLY A 44 13.11 -6.18 4.46
C GLY A 44 13.01 -4.75 5.02
N PRO A 45 13.82 -3.82 4.47
CA PRO A 45 13.73 -2.41 4.84
C PRO A 45 12.39 -1.81 4.40
N ALA A 46 11.88 -0.87 5.20
CA ALA A 46 10.68 -0.14 4.82
C ALA A 46 10.94 0.72 3.57
N MET A 47 9.98 0.69 2.65
CA MET A 47 9.89 1.53 1.47
C MET A 47 8.78 2.57 1.68
N HIS A 48 8.57 3.48 0.74
CA HIS A 48 7.48 4.44 0.82
C HIS A 48 6.99 4.88 -0.55
N GLY A 49 5.71 5.26 -0.61
CA GLY A 49 5.17 6.09 -1.68
C GLY A 49 5.23 7.57 -1.29
N TYR A 50 4.35 8.37 -1.89
CA TYR A 50 4.20 9.77 -1.49
C TYR A 50 3.51 9.91 -0.11
N LEU A 51 2.53 9.04 0.18
CA LEU A 51 1.65 9.17 1.35
C LEU A 51 1.60 7.93 2.24
N SER A 52 2.27 6.85 1.84
CA SER A 52 2.20 5.58 2.55
C SER A 52 3.58 5.02 2.85
N LEU A 53 3.72 4.46 4.06
CA LEU A 53 4.82 3.57 4.42
C LEU A 53 4.50 2.17 3.89
N ILE A 54 5.51 1.49 3.34
CA ILE A 54 5.42 0.16 2.76
C ILE A 54 6.41 -0.75 3.49
N VAL A 55 5.92 -1.77 4.18
CA VAL A 55 6.74 -2.67 5.01
C VAL A 55 6.69 -4.08 4.40
N PRO A 56 7.78 -4.55 3.77
CA PRO A 56 7.89 -5.94 3.33
C PRO A 56 7.81 -6.89 4.53
N ALA A 57 6.96 -7.91 4.40
CA ALA A 57 6.81 -8.92 5.43
C ALA A 57 6.51 -10.30 4.85
N ARG A 58 6.47 -11.31 5.71
CA ARG A 58 5.99 -12.66 5.42
C ARG A 58 4.90 -13.03 6.40
N ARG A 59 3.82 -13.63 5.91
CA ARG A 59 2.82 -14.31 6.74
C ARG A 59 3.11 -15.80 6.60
N ARG A 60 3.75 -16.40 7.61
CA ARG A 60 4.39 -17.72 7.47
C ARG A 60 5.41 -17.68 6.31
N ASP A 61 5.21 -18.49 5.27
CA ASP A 61 6.07 -18.52 4.10
C ASP A 61 5.59 -17.68 2.90
N GLU A 62 4.50 -16.94 3.07
CA GLU A 62 3.91 -16.15 1.99
C GLU A 62 4.40 -14.69 2.02
N PRO A 63 5.03 -14.20 0.93
CA PRO A 63 5.41 -12.80 0.78
C PRO A 63 4.19 -11.86 0.80
N CYS A 64 4.22 -10.87 1.69
CA CYS A 64 3.19 -9.85 1.79
C CYS A 64 3.81 -8.46 2.01
N VAL A 65 2.97 -7.44 1.92
CA VAL A 65 3.33 -6.04 2.17
C VAL A 65 2.29 -5.47 3.11
N LEU A 66 2.76 -4.95 4.24
CA LEU A 66 1.97 -4.10 5.12
C LEU A 66 2.11 -2.65 4.63
N LYS A 67 0.99 -2.04 4.23
CA LYS A 67 0.92 -0.64 3.81
C LYS A 67 0.18 0.16 4.88
N LEU A 68 0.76 1.28 5.33
CA LEU A 68 0.09 2.25 6.21
C LEU A 68 0.05 3.61 5.51
N SER A 69 -1.13 4.17 5.35
CA SER A 69 -1.34 5.47 4.69
C SER A 69 -1.53 6.59 5.71
N TRP A 70 -1.18 7.81 5.32
CA TRP A 70 -1.57 9.01 6.06
C TRP A 70 -3.10 9.14 6.12
N ALA A 71 -3.62 9.60 7.27
CA ALA A 71 -5.05 9.62 7.56
C ALA A 71 -5.83 10.57 6.64
N GLY A 72 -7.02 10.14 6.20
CA GLY A 72 -7.93 10.93 5.36
C GLY A 72 -7.80 10.68 3.85
N GLU A 73 -6.86 9.84 3.42
CA GLU A 73 -6.68 9.47 2.00
C GLU A 73 -6.91 7.99 1.68
N SER A 74 -6.95 7.10 2.68
CA SER A 74 -7.64 5.81 2.52
C SER A 74 -9.13 6.07 2.65
N ASP A 75 -9.68 6.85 1.72
CA ASP A 75 -11.08 6.71 1.35
C ASP A 75 -11.29 5.20 1.15
N THR A 76 -12.36 4.65 1.71
CA THR A 76 -12.76 3.23 1.61
C THR A 76 -12.65 2.65 0.19
N GLY A 77 -12.55 3.51 -0.81
CA GLY A 77 -12.27 3.22 -2.21
C GLY A 77 -11.05 2.35 -2.48
N GLU A 78 -9.89 2.49 -1.82
CA GLU A 78 -8.74 1.63 -2.16
C GLU A 78 -9.00 0.17 -1.78
N ALA A 79 -9.39 -0.08 -0.52
CA ALA A 79 -9.72 -1.42 -0.06
C ALA A 79 -10.89 -2.01 -0.88
N ALA A 80 -11.93 -1.22 -1.17
CA ALA A 80 -13.06 -1.64 -1.99
C ALA A 80 -12.65 -1.99 -3.43
N ALA A 81 -11.79 -1.18 -4.07
CA ALA A 81 -11.30 -1.41 -5.41
C ALA A 81 -10.42 -2.68 -5.47
N LEU A 82 -9.47 -2.83 -4.54
CA LEU A 82 -8.63 -4.02 -4.46
C LEU A 82 -9.45 -5.28 -4.20
N SER A 83 -10.48 -5.20 -3.33
CA SER A 83 -11.41 -6.30 -3.10
C SER A 83 -12.22 -6.66 -4.34
N ALA A 84 -12.61 -5.68 -5.17
CA ALA A 84 -13.38 -5.92 -6.39
C ALA A 84 -12.54 -6.47 -7.54
N TRP A 85 -11.28 -6.05 -7.62
CA TRP A 85 -10.33 -6.58 -8.58
C TRP A 85 -9.88 -8.00 -8.22
N ASP A 86 -9.72 -8.32 -6.94
CA ASP A 86 -9.41 -9.67 -6.42
C ASP A 86 -8.26 -10.35 -7.17
N GLY A 87 -7.10 -9.68 -7.24
CA GLY A 87 -5.93 -10.21 -7.94
C GLY A 87 -5.98 -10.11 -9.47
N ARG A 88 -7.09 -9.63 -10.07
CA ARG A 88 -7.24 -9.51 -11.53
C ARG A 88 -6.61 -8.24 -12.05
N GLY A 89 -5.29 -8.28 -12.25
CA GLY A 89 -4.51 -7.15 -12.75
C GLY A 89 -4.12 -6.14 -11.67
N ALA A 90 -4.45 -6.42 -10.42
CA ALA A 90 -4.02 -5.71 -9.22
C ALA A 90 -3.52 -6.73 -8.18
N VAL A 91 -2.88 -6.27 -7.12
CA VAL A 91 -2.54 -7.12 -5.97
C VAL A 91 -3.80 -7.61 -5.26
N ARG A 92 -3.72 -8.79 -4.64
CA ARG A 92 -4.77 -9.23 -3.71
C ARG A 92 -4.71 -8.45 -2.40
N LEU A 93 -5.88 -8.07 -1.91
CA LEU A 93 -6.08 -7.57 -0.56
C LEU A 93 -6.22 -8.77 0.38
N LEU A 94 -5.40 -8.82 1.42
CA LEU A 94 -5.36 -9.94 2.37
C LEU A 94 -6.07 -9.62 3.68
N GLU A 95 -5.85 -8.42 4.22
CA GLU A 95 -6.47 -7.92 5.46
C GLU A 95 -6.61 -6.38 5.40
N VAL A 96 -7.52 -5.82 6.19
CA VAL A 96 -7.74 -4.37 6.31
C VAL A 96 -7.82 -4.00 7.79
N GLU A 97 -7.17 -2.91 8.18
CA GLU A 97 -7.42 -2.24 9.45
C GLU A 97 -7.82 -0.78 9.18
N PRO A 98 -9.14 -0.48 9.11
CA PRO A 98 -9.63 0.84 8.70
C PRO A 98 -9.21 1.96 9.64
N TRP A 99 -9.12 1.70 10.94
CA TRP A 99 -8.80 2.75 11.94
C TRP A 99 -7.36 3.24 11.87
N LEU A 100 -6.48 2.46 11.23
CA LEU A 100 -5.07 2.79 11.05
C LEU A 100 -4.71 3.10 9.60
N ASP A 101 -5.71 3.18 8.70
CA ASP A 101 -5.51 3.32 7.25
C ASP A 101 -4.50 2.29 6.72
N ALA A 102 -4.62 1.04 7.18
CA ALA A 102 -3.65 -0.01 6.93
C ALA A 102 -4.22 -1.18 6.13
N LEU A 103 -3.43 -1.67 5.18
CA LEU A 103 -3.75 -2.80 4.30
C LEU A 103 -2.64 -3.84 4.36
N LEU A 104 -3.02 -5.12 4.40
CA LEU A 104 -2.10 -6.22 4.10
C LEU A 104 -2.35 -6.68 2.67
N LEU A 105 -1.31 -6.68 1.85
CA LEU A 105 -1.39 -6.95 0.41
C LEU A 105 -0.48 -8.10 0.00
N GLU A 106 -0.86 -8.80 -1.07
CA GLU A 106 0.07 -9.66 -1.81
C GLU A 106 1.30 -8.87 -2.25
N ARG A 107 2.50 -9.43 -2.04
CA ARG A 107 3.74 -8.76 -2.43
C ARG A 107 4.06 -8.97 -3.91
N LEU A 108 4.23 -7.87 -4.64
CA LEU A 108 4.79 -7.87 -6.00
C LEU A 108 6.32 -7.75 -5.98
N ASP A 109 6.95 -8.10 -7.10
CA ASP A 109 8.36 -7.79 -7.36
C ASP A 109 8.51 -6.35 -7.85
N SER A 110 8.96 -5.46 -6.97
CA SER A 110 9.14 -4.03 -7.26
C SER A 110 10.18 -3.74 -8.35
N ARG A 111 11.03 -4.72 -8.70
CA ARG A 111 12.02 -4.59 -9.79
C ARG A 111 11.39 -4.74 -11.17
N ARG A 112 10.15 -5.22 -11.26
CA ARG A 112 9.43 -5.43 -12.53
C ARG A 112 8.45 -4.29 -12.80
N SER A 113 8.99 -3.08 -12.97
CA SER A 113 8.21 -1.88 -13.31
C SER A 113 8.14 -1.64 -14.82
N LEU A 114 7.01 -1.11 -15.31
CA LEU A 114 6.88 -0.64 -16.68
C LEU A 114 7.83 0.53 -17.01
N SER A 115 8.35 1.25 -16.00
CA SER A 115 9.34 2.31 -16.21
C SER A 115 10.64 1.81 -16.84
N GLY A 116 10.96 0.52 -16.70
CA GLY A 116 12.12 -0.12 -17.32
C GLY A 116 11.83 -0.77 -18.68
N VAL A 117 10.61 -0.66 -19.19
CA VAL A 117 10.16 -1.32 -20.43
C VAL A 117 10.07 -0.30 -21.56
N GLY A 118 10.38 -0.72 -22.80
CA GLY A 118 10.25 0.14 -23.97
C GLY A 118 8.82 0.65 -24.15
N ILE A 119 8.66 1.94 -24.49
CA ILE A 119 7.35 2.62 -24.45
C ILE A 119 6.23 1.91 -25.23
N ALA A 120 6.54 1.35 -26.42
CA ALA A 120 5.56 0.63 -27.23
C ALA A 120 5.02 -0.62 -26.53
N GLU A 121 5.90 -1.39 -25.88
CA GLU A 121 5.52 -2.56 -25.09
C GLU A 121 4.80 -2.14 -23.80
N ALA A 122 5.29 -1.10 -23.13
CA ALA A 122 4.68 -0.57 -21.91
C ALA A 122 3.21 -0.15 -22.14
N ILE A 123 2.93 0.56 -23.24
CA ILE A 123 1.56 0.94 -23.63
C ILE A 123 0.69 -0.30 -23.87
N HIS A 124 1.22 -1.33 -24.54
CA HIS A 124 0.47 -2.55 -24.79
C HIS A 124 0.14 -3.29 -23.48
N ILE A 125 1.09 -3.38 -22.54
CA ILE A 125 0.86 -3.99 -21.21
C ILE A 125 -0.16 -3.16 -20.42
N ALA A 126 0.03 -1.84 -20.35
CA ALA A 126 -0.86 -0.92 -19.65
C ALA A 126 -2.30 -1.00 -20.21
N GLY A 127 -2.48 -0.99 -21.53
CA GLY A 127 -3.81 -1.12 -22.15
C GLY A 127 -4.52 -2.43 -21.80
N ARG A 128 -3.78 -3.54 -21.71
CA ARG A 128 -4.34 -4.83 -21.24
C ARG A 128 -4.72 -4.79 -19.77
N LEU A 129 -3.91 -4.16 -18.91
CA LEU A 129 -4.22 -4.00 -17.49
C LEU A 129 -5.44 -3.10 -17.28
N LEU A 130 -5.49 -1.94 -17.92
CA LEU A 130 -6.62 -1.02 -17.87
C LEU A 130 -7.93 -1.70 -18.29
N ARG A 131 -7.91 -2.52 -19.36
CA ARG A 131 -9.08 -3.30 -19.76
C ARG A 131 -9.53 -4.31 -18.71
N ARG A 132 -8.61 -4.93 -17.97
CA ARG A 132 -8.93 -5.87 -16.88
C ARG A 132 -9.50 -5.15 -15.66
N LEU A 133 -8.96 -3.98 -15.35
CA LEU A 133 -9.36 -3.17 -14.20
C LEU A 133 -10.68 -2.41 -14.43
N ALA A 134 -11.10 -2.25 -15.69
CA ALA A 134 -12.36 -1.63 -16.10
C ALA A 134 -13.57 -2.53 -15.80
N ILE A 135 -13.94 -2.60 -14.52
CA ILE A 135 -15.15 -3.25 -14.02
C ILE A 135 -16.15 -2.18 -13.53
N PRO A 136 -17.44 -2.51 -13.37
CA PRO A 136 -18.38 -1.62 -12.70
C PRO A 136 -17.88 -1.24 -11.30
N ALA A 137 -18.05 0.03 -10.92
CA ALA A 137 -17.68 0.49 -9.59
C ALA A 137 -18.50 -0.27 -8.51
N PRO A 138 -17.85 -0.77 -7.44
CA PRO A 138 -18.57 -1.35 -6.31
C PRO A 138 -19.55 -0.37 -5.68
N ALA A 139 -20.62 -0.88 -5.07
CA ALA A 139 -21.56 -0.06 -4.33
C ALA A 139 -20.84 0.73 -3.22
N GLY A 140 -21.25 2.00 -3.03
CA GLY A 140 -20.66 2.88 -2.01
C GLY A 140 -19.36 3.56 -2.41
N VAL A 141 -18.79 3.28 -3.58
CA VAL A 141 -17.71 4.08 -4.15
C VAL A 141 -18.29 5.42 -4.66
N ARG A 142 -17.65 6.53 -4.29
CA ARG A 142 -18.05 7.88 -4.72
C ARG A 142 -18.02 7.97 -6.25
N SER A 143 -19.09 8.49 -6.84
CA SER A 143 -19.11 8.88 -8.25
C SER A 143 -18.41 10.22 -8.47
N LEU A 144 -17.77 10.38 -9.63
CA LEU A 144 -17.20 11.65 -10.08
C LEU A 144 -18.30 12.68 -10.41
#